data_AF-A0A2M6K9G1-F1
#
_entry.id   AF-A0A2M6K9G1-F1
#
_cell.length_a   1.000
_cell.length_b   1.000
_cell.length_c   1.000
_cell.angle_alpha   90.00
_cell.angle_beta   90.00
_cell.angle_gamma   90.00
#
_symmetry.space_group_name_H-M   'P 1'
#
loop_
_entity.id
_entity.type
_entity.pdbx_description
1 polymer ?
#
loop_
_entity_poly.entity_id
_entity_poly.type
_entity_poly.pdbx_seq_one_letter_code
_entity_poly.pdbx_strand_id
1 'polypeptide(L)'
;MKLTKTKVILIIIVIVVAVAVFFSLRKKAGTEYVTAKIERGDLIQTVSETGTVKAAKEIKLNFLQAGKVEKILAAVGQNVKAGQVLAELDYSSFSIQEKEAQASLEMAQADLNKILYGATDQGIAVSQANVKKAEASYLSAISELEKIQKSVAESTSQAQKSLDDLNSSQVDTPEEYNVVTAQNSLENTKSTYQQAIDNKIDTALLEMDEDMAVANTALDNIDRVLNDDDAKSILSAKNTIYKTQTQTTYAEAKGLADVADNILVLAKDRPTSLNVGQALDDFLNYLNKVYDSLNYCYKALENTGITSSFTQAELDALKSSISTQLTAVSAGISGLKTADQNLNTAILSYNTNVAAAEDSLAESEEDLDDAILTAENALATAKTGGDKTLASAKTAVDNSKEAWEVAKAQLEELKAPARKEDVSLYRAKVKQAEANLDLIKKKIEDSIIKAPIDGTVTKVEYEVGEQISAA
;
A
#
# COMPACT_ATOMS: atom_id res chain seq x y z
N MET A 1 -32.99 -165.54 -104.49
CA MET A 1 -34.42 -165.71 -104.78
C MET A 1 -35.24 -165.08 -103.64
N LYS A 2 -35.90 -163.95 -103.93
CA LYS A 2 -37.14 -163.40 -103.31
C LYS A 2 -37.46 -163.72 -101.82
N LEU A 3 -37.35 -162.71 -100.94
CA LEU A 3 -38.30 -162.29 -99.87
C LEU A 3 -37.66 -161.18 -98.98
N THR A 4 -38.35 -160.06 -98.79
CA THR A 4 -37.85 -158.81 -98.18
C THR A 4 -38.12 -158.73 -96.67
N LYS A 5 -37.09 -158.81 -95.81
CA LYS A 5 -37.24 -158.98 -94.35
C LYS A 5 -36.55 -157.97 -93.43
N THR A 6 -35.73 -157.04 -93.93
CA THR A 6 -34.86 -156.21 -93.05
C THR A 6 -35.32 -154.75 -92.88
N LYS A 7 -36.46 -154.39 -93.48
CA LYS A 7 -37.02 -153.03 -93.45
C LYS A 7 -38.52 -153.13 -93.14
N VAL A 8 -39.02 -153.09 -91.92
CA VAL A 8 -38.69 -152.05 -90.94
C VAL A 8 -39.40 -152.44 -89.64
N ILE A 9 -38.85 -153.47 -88.97
CA ILE A 9 -39.05 -153.73 -87.53
C ILE A 9 -38.79 -152.45 -86.69
N LEU A 10 -38.13 -151.45 -87.28
CA LEU A 10 -37.94 -150.07 -86.81
C LEU A 10 -39.21 -149.18 -86.79
N ILE A 11 -40.26 -149.46 -87.57
CA ILE A 11 -41.49 -148.65 -87.63
C ILE A 11 -42.47 -149.10 -86.55
N ILE A 12 -42.42 -150.39 -86.20
CA ILE A 12 -43.21 -150.96 -85.11
C ILE A 12 -42.68 -150.47 -83.75
N ILE A 13 -41.39 -150.18 -83.61
CA ILE A 13 -40.81 -149.70 -82.34
C ILE A 13 -41.03 -148.19 -82.11
N VAL A 14 -41.12 -147.37 -83.18
CA VAL A 14 -41.35 -145.92 -83.03
C VAL A 14 -42.83 -145.57 -82.80
N ILE A 15 -43.77 -146.37 -83.32
CA ILE A 15 -45.21 -146.13 -83.13
C ILE A 15 -45.70 -146.55 -81.74
N VAL A 16 -45.08 -147.57 -81.14
CA VAL A 16 -45.43 -148.03 -79.78
C VAL A 16 -45.01 -147.02 -78.70
N VAL A 17 -44.00 -146.18 -78.96
CA VAL A 17 -43.54 -145.14 -78.01
C VAL A 17 -44.27 -143.81 -78.20
N ALA A 18 -44.83 -143.53 -79.38
CA ALA A 18 -45.49 -142.26 -79.69
C ALA A 18 -46.89 -142.09 -79.05
N VAL A 19 -47.63 -143.16 -78.72
CA VAL A 19 -49.00 -143.04 -78.14
C VAL A 19 -49.05 -143.36 -76.63
N ALA A 20 -48.01 -143.96 -76.08
CA ALA A 20 -47.80 -143.99 -74.62
C ALA A 20 -47.69 -142.56 -74.02
N VAL A 21 -47.35 -141.56 -74.86
CA VAL A 21 -47.28 -140.12 -74.52
C VAL A 21 -48.56 -139.36 -74.89
N PHE A 22 -49.60 -140.02 -75.41
CA PHE A 22 -50.98 -139.47 -75.45
C PHE A 22 -51.68 -139.55 -74.08
N PHE A 23 -50.89 -139.69 -73.03
CA PHE A 23 -50.94 -138.78 -71.89
C PHE A 23 -51.90 -137.58 -72.07
N SER A 24 -52.59 -137.33 -70.97
CA SER A 24 -52.97 -136.00 -70.50
C SER A 24 -54.34 -135.43 -70.82
N LEU A 25 -55.25 -136.15 -71.49
CA LEU A 25 -56.62 -135.61 -71.68
C LEU A 25 -57.74 -136.63 -71.45
N ARG A 26 -58.17 -136.75 -70.18
CA ARG A 26 -59.56 -136.57 -69.66
C ARG A 26 -60.16 -137.67 -68.76
N LYS A 27 -60.53 -137.22 -67.54
CA LYS A 27 -61.58 -137.67 -66.56
C LYS A 27 -61.30 -139.00 -65.79
N LYS A 28 -61.66 -139.17 -64.50
CA LYS A 28 -62.55 -138.46 -63.55
C LYS A 28 -62.18 -138.83 -62.09
N ALA A 29 -62.53 -137.96 -61.14
CA ALA A 29 -62.26 -138.04 -59.69
C ALA A 29 -63.00 -139.16 -58.92
N GLY A 30 -62.35 -139.67 -57.86
CA GLY A 30 -62.94 -140.57 -56.85
C GLY A 30 -61.94 -141.06 -55.77
N THR A 31 -61.99 -140.39 -54.61
CA THR A 31 -61.66 -140.84 -53.23
C THR A 31 -60.21 -141.11 -52.79
N GLU A 32 -59.69 -140.24 -51.91
CA GLU A 32 -58.62 -140.54 -50.95
C GLU A 32 -58.91 -139.77 -49.63
N TYR A 33 -58.93 -140.48 -48.50
CA TYR A 33 -59.29 -139.94 -47.18
C TYR A 33 -58.05 -139.38 -46.46
N VAL A 34 -58.13 -138.15 -45.98
CA VAL A 34 -57.17 -137.58 -45.03
C VAL A 34 -57.73 -137.79 -43.62
N THR A 35 -57.02 -138.55 -42.78
CA THR A 35 -57.29 -138.64 -41.35
C THR A 35 -56.26 -137.80 -40.59
N ALA A 36 -56.71 -137.10 -39.54
CA ALA A 36 -55.88 -136.38 -38.60
C ALA A 36 -56.17 -136.89 -37.18
N LYS A 37 -55.11 -137.11 -36.41
CA LYS A 37 -55.15 -137.62 -35.03
C LYS A 37 -55.32 -136.42 -34.07
N ILE A 38 -56.32 -136.47 -33.19
CA ILE A 38 -56.65 -135.40 -32.23
C ILE A 38 -55.51 -135.19 -31.21
N GLU A 39 -55.10 -133.93 -31.03
CA GLU A 39 -54.24 -133.44 -29.94
C GLU A 39 -54.98 -132.37 -29.13
N ARG A 40 -54.84 -132.37 -27.79
CA ARG A 40 -55.40 -131.34 -26.89
C ARG A 40 -54.40 -130.19 -26.79
N GLY A 41 -54.87 -128.95 -26.98
CA GLY A 41 -54.12 -127.72 -26.75
C GLY A 41 -55.03 -126.63 -26.18
N ASP A 42 -54.51 -125.79 -25.29
CA ASP A 42 -55.28 -124.76 -24.59
C ASP A 42 -55.71 -123.64 -25.55
N LEU A 43 -57.01 -123.37 -25.63
CA LEU A 43 -57.58 -122.24 -26.36
C LEU A 43 -57.64 -121.02 -25.42
N ILE A 44 -56.72 -120.08 -25.60
CA ILE A 44 -56.70 -118.81 -24.85
C ILE A 44 -57.63 -117.82 -25.57
N GLN A 45 -58.74 -117.46 -24.94
CA GLN A 45 -59.68 -116.45 -25.45
C GLN A 45 -59.19 -115.06 -25.03
N THR A 46 -58.54 -114.33 -25.93
CA THR A 46 -58.11 -112.96 -25.70
C THR A 46 -59.32 -112.02 -25.74
N VAL A 47 -59.56 -111.28 -24.66
CA VAL A 47 -60.52 -110.17 -24.62
C VAL A 47 -59.75 -108.90 -25.00
N SER A 48 -60.15 -108.24 -26.07
CA SER A 48 -59.57 -106.98 -26.54
C SER A 48 -60.32 -105.81 -25.90
N GLU A 49 -59.72 -105.13 -24.92
CA GLU A 49 -60.15 -103.80 -24.49
C GLU A 49 -59.37 -102.73 -25.25
N THR A 50 -60.07 -101.82 -25.90
CA THR A 50 -59.48 -100.62 -26.50
C THR A 50 -59.58 -99.48 -25.49
N GLY A 51 -58.44 -99.05 -24.95
CA GLY A 51 -58.31 -97.79 -24.21
C GLY A 51 -57.46 -96.80 -25.02
N THR A 52 -57.84 -95.52 -25.04
CA THR A 52 -57.04 -94.44 -25.63
C THR A 52 -56.01 -93.93 -24.63
N VAL A 53 -54.74 -93.84 -25.04
CA VAL A 53 -53.66 -93.27 -24.23
C VAL A 53 -53.71 -91.74 -24.31
N LYS A 54 -53.73 -91.05 -23.17
CA LYS A 54 -53.71 -89.58 -23.07
C LYS A 54 -52.40 -89.13 -22.41
N ALA A 55 -51.80 -88.04 -22.90
CA ALA A 55 -50.53 -87.54 -22.39
C ALA A 55 -50.60 -87.20 -20.88
N ALA A 56 -49.54 -87.53 -20.13
CA ALA A 56 -49.51 -87.36 -18.67
C ALA A 56 -49.52 -85.89 -18.21
N LYS A 57 -49.02 -84.97 -19.04
CA LYS A 57 -49.04 -83.52 -18.79
C LYS A 57 -48.95 -82.79 -20.12
N GLU A 58 -49.93 -81.94 -20.41
CA GLU A 58 -49.96 -81.09 -21.60
C GLU A 58 -49.94 -79.63 -21.13
N ILE A 59 -48.95 -78.86 -21.57
CA ILE A 59 -48.81 -77.45 -21.21
C ILE A 59 -49.17 -76.63 -22.44
N LYS A 60 -50.28 -75.90 -22.37
CA LYS A 60 -50.64 -74.95 -23.41
C LYS A 60 -49.75 -73.71 -23.29
N LEU A 61 -48.98 -73.44 -24.33
CA LEU A 61 -48.13 -72.26 -24.43
C LEU A 61 -48.82 -71.24 -25.33
N ASN A 62 -48.97 -70.01 -24.84
CA ASN A 62 -49.49 -68.89 -25.60
C ASN A 62 -48.46 -67.74 -25.58
N PHE A 63 -48.54 -66.85 -26.57
CA PHE A 63 -47.77 -65.61 -26.52
C PHE A 63 -48.36 -64.68 -25.45
N LEU A 64 -47.49 -64.10 -24.62
CA LEU A 64 -47.89 -63.15 -23.58
C LEU A 64 -48.06 -61.73 -24.14
N GLN A 65 -47.59 -61.51 -25.38
CA GLN A 65 -47.69 -60.26 -26.13
C GLN A 65 -48.54 -60.47 -27.39
N ALA A 66 -49.35 -59.47 -27.76
CA ALA A 66 -50.07 -59.46 -29.03
C ALA A 66 -49.13 -59.09 -30.18
N GLY A 67 -49.23 -59.79 -31.32
CA GLY A 67 -48.37 -59.55 -32.48
C GLY A 67 -48.58 -60.57 -33.60
N LYS A 68 -47.88 -60.37 -34.72
CA LYS A 68 -47.91 -61.27 -35.87
C LYS A 68 -46.89 -62.40 -35.69
N VAL A 69 -47.25 -63.65 -35.95
CA VAL A 69 -46.30 -64.78 -35.89
C VAL A 69 -45.29 -64.66 -37.03
N GLU A 70 -44.02 -64.50 -36.70
CA GLU A 70 -42.92 -64.36 -37.66
C GLU A 70 -42.34 -65.73 -38.01
N LYS A 71 -42.04 -66.56 -36.99
CA LYS A 71 -41.46 -67.89 -37.18
C LYS A 71 -42.02 -68.91 -36.20
N ILE A 72 -42.21 -70.11 -36.72
CA ILE A 72 -42.46 -71.32 -35.92
C ILE A 72 -41.26 -72.23 -36.14
N LEU A 73 -40.45 -72.39 -35.10
CA LEU A 73 -39.15 -73.06 -35.15
C LEU A 73 -39.23 -74.53 -34.71
N ALA A 74 -40.35 -74.94 -34.11
CA ALA A 74 -40.59 -76.31 -33.70
C ALA A 74 -41.72 -76.96 -34.53
N ALA A 75 -41.45 -78.13 -35.11
CA ALA A 75 -42.43 -78.88 -35.89
C ALA A 75 -43.25 -79.84 -35.01
N VAL A 76 -44.49 -80.12 -35.39
CA VAL A 76 -45.33 -81.14 -34.72
C VAL A 76 -44.61 -82.49 -34.74
N GLY A 77 -44.45 -83.12 -33.58
CA GLY A 77 -43.71 -84.37 -33.38
C GLY A 77 -42.22 -84.21 -33.09
N GLN A 78 -41.67 -82.99 -33.08
CA GLN A 78 -40.28 -82.73 -32.72
C GLN A 78 -40.08 -82.78 -31.20
N ASN A 79 -38.99 -83.41 -30.76
CA ASN A 79 -38.54 -83.34 -29.37
C ASN A 79 -37.80 -82.03 -29.11
N VAL A 80 -38.21 -81.33 -28.07
CA VAL A 80 -37.69 -80.03 -27.67
C VAL A 80 -37.15 -80.09 -26.25
N LYS A 81 -36.13 -79.27 -25.97
CA LYS A 81 -35.53 -79.14 -24.63
C LYS A 81 -36.01 -77.89 -23.91
N ALA A 82 -35.99 -77.91 -22.58
CA ALA A 82 -36.30 -76.73 -21.77
C ALA A 82 -35.43 -75.53 -22.20
N GLY A 83 -36.07 -74.38 -22.39
CA GLY A 83 -35.45 -73.15 -22.89
C GLY A 83 -35.35 -73.05 -24.42
N GLN A 84 -35.64 -74.11 -25.17
CA GLN A 84 -35.62 -74.07 -26.64
C GLN A 84 -36.74 -73.16 -27.16
N VAL A 85 -36.39 -72.24 -28.08
CA VAL A 85 -37.36 -71.38 -28.75
C VAL A 85 -38.23 -72.22 -29.68
N LEU A 86 -39.55 -72.08 -29.52
CA LEU A 86 -40.55 -72.84 -30.26
C LEU A 86 -41.22 -71.97 -31.33
N ALA A 87 -41.51 -70.71 -31.01
CA ALA A 87 -42.12 -69.75 -31.92
C ALA A 87 -41.80 -68.31 -31.50
N GLU A 88 -41.79 -67.41 -32.48
CA GLU A 88 -41.44 -65.99 -32.34
C GLU A 88 -42.49 -65.12 -33.03
N LEU A 89 -42.90 -64.03 -32.39
CA LEU A 89 -43.64 -62.94 -33.05
C LEU A 89 -42.69 -62.00 -33.78
N ASP A 90 -43.21 -61.18 -34.68
CA ASP A 90 -42.46 -60.06 -35.25
C ASP A 90 -42.23 -58.99 -34.18
N TYR A 91 -41.07 -59.05 -33.53
CA TYR A 91 -40.62 -58.09 -32.53
C TYR A 91 -39.63 -57.06 -33.10
N SER A 92 -39.56 -56.89 -34.43
CA SER A 92 -38.64 -55.95 -35.08
C SER A 92 -38.76 -54.52 -34.52
N SER A 93 -39.99 -54.06 -34.26
CA SER A 93 -40.27 -52.77 -33.63
C SER A 93 -39.76 -52.67 -32.19
N PHE A 94 -39.87 -53.74 -31.39
CA PHE A 94 -39.34 -53.78 -30.02
C PHE A 94 -37.81 -53.88 -30.01
N SER A 95 -37.20 -54.54 -30.99
CA SER A 95 -35.74 -54.57 -31.13
C SER A 95 -35.17 -53.17 -31.45
N ILE A 96 -35.88 -52.37 -32.24
CA ILE A 96 -35.53 -50.96 -32.47
C ILE A 96 -35.69 -50.16 -31.17
N GLN A 97 -36.82 -50.33 -30.45
CA GLN A 97 -37.05 -49.67 -29.16
C GLN A 97 -36.02 -50.08 -28.10
N GLU A 98 -35.55 -51.34 -28.10
CA GLU A 98 -34.49 -51.81 -27.19
C GLU A 98 -33.19 -51.05 -27.45
N LYS A 99 -32.81 -50.89 -28.73
CA LYS A 99 -31.63 -50.10 -29.12
C LYS A 99 -31.77 -48.63 -28.71
N GLU A 100 -32.94 -48.04 -28.89
CA GLU A 100 -33.23 -46.66 -28.47
C GLU A 100 -33.18 -46.50 -26.93
N ALA A 101 -33.72 -47.47 -26.19
CA ALA A 101 -33.71 -47.47 -24.73
C ALA A 101 -32.30 -47.73 -24.17
N GLN A 102 -31.52 -48.60 -24.82
CA GLN A 102 -30.12 -48.85 -24.49
C GLN A 102 -29.27 -47.58 -24.72
N ALA A 103 -29.44 -46.91 -25.87
CA ALA A 103 -28.79 -45.63 -26.13
C ALA A 103 -29.20 -44.56 -25.10
N SER A 104 -30.47 -44.57 -24.67
CA SER A 104 -30.97 -43.66 -23.63
C SER A 104 -30.35 -43.93 -22.25
N LEU A 105 -30.18 -45.21 -21.90
CA LEU A 105 -29.47 -45.60 -20.68
C LEU A 105 -27.99 -45.19 -20.73
N GLU A 106 -27.32 -45.42 -21.85
CA GLU A 106 -25.94 -45.01 -22.06
C GLU A 106 -25.77 -43.49 -21.98
N MET A 107 -26.69 -42.72 -22.55
CA MET A 107 -26.71 -41.25 -22.39
C MET A 107 -26.92 -40.83 -20.93
N ALA A 108 -27.87 -41.44 -20.22
CA ALA A 108 -28.11 -41.13 -18.81
C ALA A 108 -26.91 -41.50 -17.92
N GLN A 109 -26.22 -42.60 -18.21
CA GLN A 109 -24.99 -43.01 -17.53
C GLN A 109 -23.84 -42.07 -17.85
N ALA A 110 -23.69 -41.62 -19.11
CA ALA A 110 -22.72 -40.62 -19.50
C ALA A 110 -22.96 -39.28 -18.79
N ASP A 111 -24.22 -38.85 -18.67
CA ASP A 111 -24.61 -37.66 -17.92
C ASP A 111 -24.30 -37.78 -16.42
N LEU A 112 -24.61 -38.93 -15.79
CA LEU A 112 -24.25 -39.19 -14.40
C LEU A 112 -22.73 -39.18 -14.21
N ASN A 113 -22.00 -39.83 -15.10
CA ASN A 113 -20.54 -39.86 -15.07
C ASN A 113 -19.95 -38.45 -15.21
N LYS A 114 -20.49 -37.62 -16.11
CA LYS A 114 -20.08 -36.21 -16.26
C LYS A 114 -20.23 -35.41 -14.95
N ILE A 115 -21.27 -35.68 -14.18
CA ILE A 115 -21.47 -35.04 -12.86
C ILE A 115 -20.52 -35.64 -11.81
N LEU A 116 -20.26 -36.95 -11.86
CA LEU A 116 -19.36 -37.63 -10.91
C LEU A 116 -17.88 -37.28 -11.09
N TYR A 117 -17.42 -37.08 -12.33
CA TYR A 117 -16.04 -36.70 -12.63
C TYR A 117 -15.70 -35.25 -12.20
N GLY A 118 -16.71 -34.43 -11.87
CA GLY A 118 -16.50 -33.07 -11.40
C GLY A 118 -15.75 -32.21 -12.42
N ALA A 119 -14.92 -31.29 -11.94
CA ALA A 119 -14.08 -30.48 -12.80
C ALA A 119 -12.97 -31.30 -13.47
N THR A 120 -12.63 -30.95 -14.71
CA THR A 120 -11.54 -31.61 -15.44
C THR A 120 -10.17 -31.29 -14.82
N ASP A 121 -9.20 -32.21 -14.96
CA ASP A 121 -7.81 -32.00 -14.53
C ASP A 121 -7.22 -30.70 -15.12
N GLN A 122 -7.59 -30.37 -16.36
CA GLN A 122 -7.20 -29.12 -17.01
C GLN A 122 -7.80 -27.89 -16.30
N GLY A 123 -9.08 -27.96 -15.90
CA GLY A 123 -9.72 -26.88 -15.14
C GLY A 123 -9.08 -26.67 -13.77
N ILE A 124 -8.77 -27.76 -13.08
CA ILE A 124 -8.05 -27.73 -11.80
C ILE A 124 -6.66 -27.15 -11.98
N ALA A 125 -5.90 -27.56 -13.01
CA ALA A 125 -4.57 -27.05 -13.28
C ALA A 125 -4.57 -25.55 -13.59
N VAL A 126 -5.54 -25.06 -14.37
CA VAL A 126 -5.71 -23.62 -14.63
C VAL A 126 -6.02 -22.86 -13.33
N SER A 127 -6.93 -23.37 -12.51
CA SER A 127 -7.27 -22.75 -11.23
C SER A 127 -6.09 -22.75 -10.25
N GLN A 128 -5.30 -23.83 -10.19
CA GLN A 128 -4.05 -23.88 -9.42
C GLN A 128 -3.02 -22.86 -9.92
N ALA A 129 -2.88 -22.69 -11.23
CA ALA A 129 -2.01 -21.68 -11.80
C ALA A 129 -2.47 -20.26 -11.43
N ASN A 130 -3.79 -20.02 -11.39
CA ASN A 130 -4.37 -18.75 -10.93
C ASN A 130 -4.08 -18.48 -9.45
N VAL A 131 -4.20 -19.50 -8.58
CA VAL A 131 -3.83 -19.40 -7.15
C VAL A 131 -2.36 -19.02 -7.01
N LYS A 132 -1.45 -19.73 -7.69
CA LYS A 132 0.00 -19.45 -7.65
C LYS A 132 0.32 -18.04 -8.14
N LYS A 133 -0.36 -17.57 -9.20
CA LYS A 133 -0.20 -16.22 -9.71
C LYS A 133 -0.65 -15.17 -8.68
N ALA A 134 -1.80 -15.38 -8.05
CA ALA A 134 -2.32 -14.47 -7.03
C ALA A 134 -1.44 -14.47 -5.76
N GLU A 135 -0.93 -15.63 -5.36
CA GLU A 135 0.04 -15.77 -4.26
C GLU A 135 1.32 -14.98 -4.56
N ALA A 136 1.88 -15.12 -5.76
CA ALA A 136 3.07 -14.36 -6.17
C ALA A 136 2.82 -12.85 -6.14
N SER A 137 1.65 -12.38 -6.60
CA SER A 137 1.26 -10.97 -6.51
C SER A 137 1.15 -10.50 -5.06
N TYR A 138 0.58 -11.30 -4.15
CA TYR A 138 0.48 -10.99 -2.73
C TYR A 138 1.85 -10.89 -2.06
N LEU A 139 2.73 -11.86 -2.29
CA LEU A 139 4.11 -11.85 -1.77
C LEU A 139 4.91 -10.65 -2.31
N SER A 140 4.74 -10.33 -3.59
CA SER A 140 5.35 -9.15 -4.21
C SER A 140 4.86 -7.86 -3.55
N ALA A 141 3.56 -7.73 -3.25
CA ALA A 141 3.02 -6.57 -2.57
C ALA A 141 3.56 -6.43 -1.13
N ILE A 142 3.74 -7.54 -0.40
CA ILE A 142 4.36 -7.53 0.93
C ILE A 142 5.82 -7.04 0.86
N SER A 143 6.59 -7.58 -0.09
CA SER A 143 7.99 -7.15 -0.26
C SER A 143 8.09 -5.66 -0.60
N GLU A 144 7.18 -5.16 -1.43
CA GLU A 144 7.12 -3.74 -1.77
C GLU A 144 6.74 -2.87 -0.57
N LEU A 145 5.77 -3.31 0.25
CA LEU A 145 5.42 -2.63 1.50
C LEU A 145 6.64 -2.52 2.44
N GLU A 146 7.42 -3.59 2.60
CA GLU A 146 8.61 -3.57 3.46
C GLU A 146 9.67 -2.57 2.96
N LYS A 147 9.89 -2.50 1.64
CA LYS A 147 10.81 -1.52 1.04
C LYS A 147 10.34 -0.10 1.26
N ILE A 148 9.04 0.16 1.05
CA ILE A 148 8.44 1.47 1.27
C ILE A 148 8.57 1.86 2.75
N GLN A 149 8.32 0.95 3.69
CA GLN A 149 8.50 1.20 5.12
C GLN A 149 9.93 1.63 5.46
N LYS A 150 10.94 0.92 4.93
CA LYS A 150 12.35 1.29 5.14
C LYS A 150 12.67 2.66 4.55
N SER A 151 12.26 2.91 3.31
CA SER A 151 12.49 4.19 2.64
C SER A 151 11.82 5.37 3.36
N VAL A 152 10.60 5.19 3.87
CA VAL A 152 9.89 6.21 4.66
C VAL A 152 10.56 6.45 6.01
N ALA A 153 11.03 5.39 6.68
CA ALA A 153 11.75 5.53 7.94
C ALA A 153 13.08 6.28 7.75
N GLU A 154 13.83 5.95 6.69
CA GLU A 154 15.09 6.63 6.33
C GLU A 154 14.86 8.11 6.00
N SER A 155 13.87 8.43 5.16
CA SER A 155 13.58 9.82 4.80
C SER A 155 13.11 10.66 5.99
N THR A 156 12.28 10.08 6.86
CA THR A 156 11.83 10.74 8.10
C THR A 156 12.99 10.94 9.07
N SER A 157 13.86 9.94 9.23
CA SER A 157 15.04 10.04 10.11
C SER A 157 16.03 11.09 9.62
N GLN A 158 16.25 11.20 8.31
CA GLN A 158 17.13 12.20 7.74
C GLN A 158 16.58 13.62 7.94
N ALA A 159 15.27 13.82 7.73
CA ALA A 159 14.62 15.10 7.97
C ALA A 159 14.65 15.49 9.46
N GLN A 160 14.43 14.51 10.35
CA GLN A 160 14.52 14.73 11.80
C GLN A 160 15.93 15.12 12.21
N LYS A 161 16.95 14.41 11.68
CA LYS A 161 18.34 14.74 11.98
C LYS A 161 18.68 16.17 11.57
N SER A 162 18.27 16.62 10.38
CA SER A 162 18.51 18.00 9.94
C SER A 162 17.86 19.03 10.86
N LEU A 163 16.69 18.72 11.44
CA LEU A 163 16.04 19.59 12.43
C LEU A 163 16.74 19.55 13.79
N ASP A 164 17.22 18.38 14.20
CA ASP A 164 17.95 18.21 15.47
C ASP A 164 19.32 18.92 15.43
N ASP A 165 20.01 18.85 14.28
CA ASP A 165 21.29 19.54 14.06
C ASP A 165 21.13 21.07 14.18
N LEU A 166 19.98 21.65 13.80
CA LEU A 166 19.68 23.09 13.92
C LEU A 166 19.16 23.52 15.31
N ASN A 167 18.65 22.58 16.11
CA ASN A 167 18.17 22.84 17.48
C ASN A 167 19.21 22.44 18.54
N SER A 168 20.41 22.11 18.10
CA SER A 168 21.44 21.56 18.94
C SER A 168 22.01 22.66 19.85
N SER A 169 22.48 22.28 21.04
CA SER A 169 23.20 23.23 21.91
C SER A 169 24.69 23.38 21.52
N GLN A 170 25.15 22.60 20.55
CA GLN A 170 26.46 22.72 19.92
C GLN A 170 26.29 23.55 18.65
N VAL A 171 27.25 24.45 18.37
CA VAL A 171 27.29 25.24 17.14
C VAL A 171 27.75 24.33 16.00
N ASP A 172 26.84 23.55 15.45
CA ASP A 172 27.14 22.50 14.47
C ASP A 172 26.74 22.92 13.05
N THR A 173 25.86 23.92 12.91
CA THR A 173 25.37 24.43 11.63
C THR A 173 25.97 25.80 11.25
N PRO A 174 26.08 26.10 9.94
CA PRO A 174 26.49 27.43 9.48
C PRO A 174 25.62 28.56 10.04
N GLU A 175 24.31 28.34 10.17
CA GLU A 175 23.34 29.30 10.67
C GLU A 175 23.59 29.63 12.15
N GLU A 176 23.75 28.62 13.01
CA GLU A 176 24.13 28.83 14.42
C GLU A 176 25.50 29.53 14.54
N TYR A 177 26.45 29.18 13.69
CA TYR A 177 27.78 29.80 13.67
C TYR A 177 27.73 31.29 13.33
N ASN A 178 26.85 31.68 12.40
CA ASN A 178 26.66 33.07 12.02
C ASN A 178 26.09 33.88 13.18
N VAL A 179 25.08 33.37 13.90
CA VAL A 179 24.53 34.01 15.11
C VAL A 179 25.63 34.23 16.14
N VAL A 180 26.43 33.21 16.47
CA VAL A 180 27.52 33.35 17.45
C VAL A 180 28.57 34.36 16.99
N THR A 181 28.89 34.39 15.70
CA THR A 181 29.84 35.35 15.14
C THR A 181 29.31 36.78 15.21
N ALA A 182 28.02 36.99 14.94
CA ALA A 182 27.34 38.28 15.07
C ALA A 182 27.29 38.73 16.54
N GLN A 183 26.99 37.83 17.48
CA GLN A 183 27.02 38.11 18.93
C GLN A 183 28.41 38.57 19.39
N ASN A 184 29.46 37.85 19.00
CA ASN A 184 30.83 38.24 19.31
C ASN A 184 31.20 39.60 18.68
N SER A 185 30.72 39.87 17.47
CA SER A 185 30.95 41.16 16.79
C SER A 185 30.26 42.31 17.51
N LEU A 186 29.04 42.10 18.01
CA LEU A 186 28.30 43.06 18.83
C LEU A 186 29.03 43.37 20.14
N GLU A 187 29.49 42.34 20.85
CA GLU A 187 30.21 42.51 22.11
C GLU A 187 31.54 43.26 21.91
N ASN A 188 32.30 42.89 20.89
CA ASN A 188 33.53 43.57 20.53
C ASN A 188 33.28 45.04 20.15
N THR A 189 32.19 45.32 19.43
CA THR A 189 31.78 46.68 19.07
C THR A 189 31.44 47.50 20.30
N LYS A 190 30.61 46.97 21.21
CA LYS A 190 30.28 47.60 22.49
C LYS A 190 31.53 47.93 23.29
N SER A 191 32.44 46.98 23.46
CA SER A 191 33.69 47.19 24.20
C SER A 191 34.58 48.25 23.54
N THR A 192 34.73 48.23 22.21
CA THR A 192 35.62 49.15 21.48
C THR A 192 35.14 50.59 21.57
N TYR A 193 33.85 50.82 21.33
CA TYR A 193 33.29 52.17 21.35
C TYR A 193 33.07 52.69 22.78
N GLN A 194 32.84 51.80 23.76
CA GLN A 194 32.82 52.20 25.17
C GLN A 194 34.20 52.72 25.60
N GLN A 195 35.28 52.01 25.25
CA GLN A 195 36.64 52.48 25.52
C GLN A 195 36.93 53.84 24.86
N ALA A 196 36.39 54.09 23.66
CA ALA A 196 36.52 55.39 23.00
C ALA A 196 35.82 56.50 23.80
N ILE A 197 34.64 56.25 24.37
CA ILE A 197 33.93 57.18 25.27
C ILE A 197 34.76 57.43 26.52
N ASP A 198 35.26 56.37 27.16
CA ASP A 198 36.05 56.47 28.40
C ASP A 198 37.30 57.34 28.18
N ASN A 199 38.00 57.15 27.05
CA ASN A 199 39.13 58.01 26.67
C ASN A 199 38.74 59.49 26.50
N LYS A 200 37.53 59.78 25.98
CA LYS A 200 37.02 61.16 25.85
C LYS A 200 36.63 61.75 27.19
N ILE A 201 36.08 60.94 28.09
CA ILE A 201 35.81 61.33 29.47
C ILE A 201 37.10 61.71 30.18
N ASP A 202 38.14 60.88 30.11
CA ASP A 202 39.43 61.16 30.74
C ASP A 202 40.05 62.47 30.21
N THR A 203 39.96 62.68 28.88
CA THR A 203 40.44 63.92 28.26
C THR A 203 39.65 65.14 28.75
N ALA A 204 38.33 65.04 28.84
CA ALA A 204 37.47 66.13 29.32
C ALA A 204 37.73 66.48 30.80
N LEU A 205 37.88 65.48 31.66
CA LEU A 205 38.18 65.67 33.07
C LEU A 205 39.53 66.34 33.29
N LEU A 206 40.54 65.98 32.48
CA LEU A 206 41.86 66.61 32.51
C LEU A 206 41.81 68.07 32.06
N GLU A 207 41.10 68.38 30.97
CA GLU A 207 40.91 69.76 30.48
C GLU A 207 40.21 70.63 31.54
N MET A 208 39.15 70.11 32.17
CA MET A 208 38.44 70.81 33.26
C MET A 208 39.35 71.08 34.47
N ASP A 209 40.22 70.14 34.83
CA ASP A 209 41.20 70.31 35.91
C ASP A 209 42.20 71.43 35.61
N GLU A 210 42.74 71.45 34.39
CA GLU A 210 43.67 72.49 33.96
C GLU A 210 42.98 73.87 33.93
N ASP A 211 41.78 73.93 33.38
CA ASP A 211 40.99 75.15 33.28
C ASP A 211 40.53 75.68 34.65
N MET A 212 40.33 74.81 35.63
CA MET A 212 40.06 75.23 37.01
C MET A 212 41.22 76.04 37.59
N ALA A 213 42.46 75.59 37.36
CA ALA A 213 43.65 76.29 37.80
C ALA A 213 43.83 77.64 37.07
N VAL A 214 43.54 77.68 35.76
CA VAL A 214 43.55 78.91 34.96
C VAL A 214 42.51 79.90 35.48
N ALA A 215 41.29 79.44 35.74
CA ALA A 215 40.20 80.26 36.24
C ALA A 215 40.48 80.86 37.62
N ASN A 216 41.03 80.06 38.54
CA ASN A 216 41.45 80.54 39.86
C ASN A 216 42.53 81.63 39.75
N THR A 217 43.54 81.41 38.90
CA THR A 217 44.60 82.41 38.65
C THR A 217 44.04 83.69 38.02
N ALA A 218 43.04 83.58 37.14
CA ALA A 218 42.33 84.71 36.57
C ALA A 218 41.57 85.51 37.63
N LEU A 219 40.80 84.83 38.50
CA LEU A 219 40.06 85.46 39.59
C LEU A 219 41.00 86.16 40.58
N ASP A 220 42.13 85.55 40.94
CA ASP A 220 43.13 86.18 41.82
C ASP A 220 43.72 87.46 41.20
N ASN A 221 43.94 87.47 39.89
CA ASN A 221 44.41 88.67 39.19
C ASN A 221 43.37 89.79 39.19
N ILE A 222 42.09 89.46 39.03
CA ILE A 222 40.99 90.43 39.11
C ILE A 222 40.88 90.97 40.54
N ASP A 223 40.96 90.10 41.56
CA ASP A 223 40.91 90.51 42.96
C ASP A 223 42.05 91.48 43.30
N ARG A 224 43.27 91.17 42.83
CA ARG A 224 44.43 92.06 42.96
C ARG A 224 44.14 93.43 42.35
N VAL A 225 43.52 93.52 41.18
CA VAL A 225 43.16 94.81 40.55
C VAL A 225 42.08 95.55 41.36
N LEU A 226 41.06 94.85 41.86
CA LEU A 226 39.95 95.45 42.62
C LEU A 226 40.38 95.94 44.01
N ASN A 227 41.36 95.29 44.61
CA ASN A 227 41.84 95.53 45.97
C ASN A 227 43.22 96.17 46.05
N ASP A 228 43.82 96.56 44.93
CA ASP A 228 45.08 97.30 44.89
C ASP A 228 44.92 98.65 45.61
N ASP A 229 45.69 98.89 46.68
CA ASP A 229 45.55 100.09 47.52
C ASP A 229 45.83 101.39 46.73
N ASP A 230 46.73 101.33 45.75
CA ASP A 230 47.14 102.47 44.93
C ASP A 230 46.17 102.70 43.76
N ALA A 231 45.56 101.65 43.21
CA ALA A 231 44.65 101.74 42.08
C ALA A 231 43.16 101.87 42.48
N LYS A 232 42.72 101.31 43.62
CA LYS A 232 41.28 101.13 43.96
C LYS A 232 40.46 102.41 43.95
N SER A 233 41.04 103.53 44.37
CA SER A 233 40.36 104.83 44.45
C SER A 233 40.19 105.50 43.08
N ILE A 234 41.06 105.19 42.13
CA ILE A 234 41.10 105.77 40.78
C ILE A 234 40.69 104.78 39.67
N LEU A 235 40.49 103.51 40.01
CA LEU A 235 40.09 102.44 39.11
C LEU A 235 38.80 102.81 38.37
N SER A 236 38.89 102.83 37.05
CA SER A 236 37.79 103.18 36.14
C SER A 236 37.15 104.55 36.41
N ALA A 237 37.89 105.52 36.95
CA ALA A 237 37.35 106.85 37.29
C ALA A 237 36.74 107.60 36.08
N LYS A 238 37.18 107.31 34.85
CA LYS A 238 36.62 107.89 33.62
C LYS A 238 35.26 107.30 33.24
N ASN A 239 34.96 106.07 33.69
CA ASN A 239 33.68 105.40 33.47
C ASN A 239 33.46 104.33 34.55
N THR A 240 32.68 104.65 35.58
CA THR A 240 32.50 103.77 36.75
C THR A 240 31.71 102.49 36.44
N ILE A 241 30.99 102.42 35.31
CA ILE A 241 30.19 101.26 34.92
C ILE A 241 31.07 100.00 34.82
N TYR A 242 32.27 100.11 34.23
CA TYR A 242 33.15 98.96 34.08
C TYR A 242 33.67 98.42 35.40
N LYS A 243 33.91 99.29 36.40
CA LYS A 243 34.25 98.86 37.76
C LYS A 243 33.08 98.09 38.39
N THR A 244 31.86 98.62 38.31
CA THR A 244 30.67 97.95 38.82
C THR A 244 30.43 96.60 38.14
N GLN A 245 30.52 96.56 36.80
CA GLN A 245 30.37 95.32 36.03
C GLN A 245 31.43 94.29 36.40
N THR A 246 32.69 94.70 36.54
CA THR A 246 33.77 93.81 36.99
C THR A 246 33.45 93.21 38.37
N GLN A 247 33.02 94.02 39.33
CA GLN A 247 32.67 93.56 40.68
C GLN A 247 31.49 92.58 40.66
N THR A 248 30.45 92.87 39.86
CA THR A 248 29.28 91.99 39.71
C THR A 248 29.67 90.65 39.10
N THR A 249 30.33 90.64 37.94
CA THR A 249 30.69 89.39 37.27
C THR A 249 31.77 88.62 38.02
N TYR A 250 32.67 89.30 38.74
CA TYR A 250 33.64 88.66 39.64
C TYR A 250 32.92 87.92 40.78
N ALA A 251 31.93 88.58 41.43
CA ALA A 251 31.15 87.95 42.49
C ALA A 251 30.33 86.75 41.98
N GLU A 252 29.73 86.86 40.79
CA GLU A 252 29.04 85.75 40.12
C GLU A 252 29.99 84.58 39.82
N ALA A 253 31.14 84.86 39.20
CA ALA A 253 32.14 83.85 38.87
C ALA A 253 32.68 83.15 40.13
N LYS A 254 32.93 83.89 41.21
CA LYS A 254 33.35 83.33 42.49
C LYS A 254 32.29 82.43 43.12
N GLY A 255 31.01 82.80 43.02
CA GLY A 255 29.90 81.94 43.46
C GLY A 255 29.78 80.65 42.66
N LEU A 256 30.17 80.67 41.38
CA LEU A 256 30.21 79.48 40.51
C LEU A 256 31.47 78.63 40.71
N ALA A 257 32.56 79.17 41.25
CA ALA A 257 33.82 78.43 41.43
C ALA A 257 33.65 77.22 42.36
N ASP A 258 32.99 77.40 43.51
CA ASP A 258 32.71 76.29 44.42
C ASP A 258 31.79 75.23 43.79
N VAL A 259 30.84 75.67 42.95
CA VAL A 259 29.92 74.77 42.23
C VAL A 259 30.68 73.95 41.20
N ALA A 260 31.54 74.60 40.41
CA ALA A 260 32.39 73.97 39.42
C ALA A 260 33.34 72.94 40.05
N ASP A 261 33.98 73.28 41.17
CA ASP A 261 34.86 72.36 41.93
C ASP A 261 34.12 71.11 42.38
N ASN A 262 32.96 71.28 43.00
CA ASN A 262 32.15 70.16 43.47
C ASN A 262 31.68 69.25 42.33
N ILE A 263 31.27 69.83 41.20
CA ILE A 263 30.83 69.07 40.03
C ILE A 263 32.00 68.29 39.43
N LEU A 264 33.18 68.87 39.35
CA LEU A 264 34.39 68.21 38.87
C LEU A 264 34.78 67.03 39.78
N VAL A 265 34.72 67.20 41.10
CA VAL A 265 34.92 66.11 42.06
C VAL A 265 33.93 64.98 41.85
N LEU A 266 32.64 65.29 41.65
CA LEU A 266 31.60 64.29 41.38
C LEU A 266 31.81 63.57 40.04
N ALA A 267 32.20 64.30 39.00
CA ALA A 267 32.47 63.73 37.69
C ALA A 267 33.70 62.81 37.71
N LYS A 268 34.71 63.10 38.54
CA LYS A 268 35.86 62.21 38.78
C LYS A 268 35.52 60.96 39.59
N ASP A 269 34.68 61.10 40.62
CA ASP A 269 34.22 59.95 41.41
C ASP A 269 33.36 59.00 40.59
N ARG A 270 32.58 59.55 39.64
CA ARG A 270 31.65 58.80 38.78
C ARG A 270 31.77 59.24 37.32
N PRO A 271 32.81 58.78 36.61
CA PRO A 271 33.14 59.21 35.24
C PRO A 271 32.20 58.57 34.21
N THR A 272 30.93 58.96 34.23
CA THR A 272 29.94 58.56 33.23
C THR A 272 29.77 59.66 32.19
N SER A 273 29.42 59.31 30.96
CA SER A 273 29.17 60.27 29.88
C SER A 273 28.12 61.33 30.26
N LEU A 274 27.11 60.94 31.04
CA LEU A 274 26.09 61.85 31.56
C LEU A 274 26.66 62.86 32.55
N ASN A 275 27.38 62.38 33.58
CA ASN A 275 27.94 63.26 34.61
C ASN A 275 28.99 64.21 34.02
N VAL A 276 29.84 63.71 33.14
CA VAL A 276 30.93 64.48 32.53
C VAL A 276 30.38 65.47 31.51
N GLY A 277 29.35 65.10 30.74
CA GLY A 277 28.66 66.03 29.85
C GLY A 277 28.01 67.20 30.61
N GLN A 278 27.31 66.91 31.71
CA GLN A 278 26.76 67.95 32.58
C GLN A 278 27.86 68.83 33.18
N ALA A 279 28.96 68.21 33.61
CA ALA A 279 30.10 68.92 34.16
C ALA A 279 30.73 69.88 33.15
N LEU A 280 30.88 69.47 31.89
CA LEU A 280 31.38 70.32 30.80
C LEU A 280 30.49 71.54 30.57
N ASP A 281 29.16 71.38 30.54
CA ASP A 281 28.21 72.48 30.39
C ASP A 281 28.32 73.50 31.53
N ASP A 282 28.40 73.03 32.77
CA ASP A 282 28.51 73.87 33.96
C ASP A 282 29.88 74.58 34.03
N PHE A 283 30.96 73.89 33.65
CA PHE A 283 32.30 74.48 33.59
C PHE A 283 32.42 75.54 32.49
N LEU A 284 31.80 75.30 31.33
CA LEU A 284 31.72 76.30 30.26
C LEU A 284 31.01 77.56 30.75
N ASN A 285 29.89 77.42 31.47
CA ASN A 285 29.20 78.56 32.07
C ASN A 285 30.10 79.31 33.06
N TYR A 286 30.82 78.59 33.93
CA TYR A 286 31.78 79.17 34.87
C TYR A 286 32.91 79.94 34.16
N LEU A 287 33.60 79.34 33.19
CA LEU A 287 34.68 80.00 32.47
C LEU A 287 34.20 81.22 31.67
N ASN A 288 33.02 81.16 31.08
CA ASN A 288 32.43 82.33 30.40
C ASN A 288 32.21 83.49 31.37
N LYS A 289 31.81 83.22 32.61
CA LYS A 289 31.68 84.25 33.66
C LYS A 289 33.02 84.82 34.11
N VAL A 290 34.05 83.99 34.22
CA VAL A 290 35.43 84.44 34.48
C VAL A 290 35.93 85.32 33.34
N TYR A 291 35.70 84.91 32.08
CA TYR A 291 36.06 85.67 30.88
C TYR A 291 35.37 87.04 30.84
N ASP A 292 34.06 87.10 31.11
CA ASP A 292 33.32 88.37 31.20
C ASP A 292 33.92 89.29 32.27
N SER A 293 34.29 88.72 33.43
CA SER A 293 34.95 89.46 34.51
C SER A 293 36.31 90.02 34.11
N LEU A 294 37.16 89.22 33.46
CA LEU A 294 38.44 89.68 32.91
C LEU A 294 38.25 90.79 31.86
N ASN A 295 37.27 90.64 30.97
CA ASN A 295 36.99 91.61 29.91
C ASN A 295 36.53 92.96 30.50
N TYR A 296 35.64 92.95 31.49
CA TYR A 296 35.24 94.17 32.19
C TYR A 296 36.38 94.76 33.02
N CYS A 297 37.20 93.92 33.65
CA CYS A 297 38.38 94.35 34.40
C CYS A 297 39.38 95.07 33.49
N TYR A 298 39.61 94.54 32.30
CA TYR A 298 40.47 95.17 31.29
C TYR A 298 39.92 96.54 30.87
N LYS A 299 38.62 96.64 30.57
CA LYS A 299 37.96 97.90 30.24
C LYS A 299 38.01 98.90 31.41
N ALA A 300 37.91 98.42 32.65
CA ALA A 300 38.06 99.26 33.84
C ALA A 300 39.48 99.85 33.93
N LEU A 301 40.51 99.04 33.67
CA LEU A 301 41.90 99.50 33.60
C LEU A 301 42.11 100.51 32.46
N GLU A 302 41.50 100.34 31.28
CA GLU A 302 41.55 101.35 30.20
C GLU A 302 40.95 102.70 30.60
N ASN A 303 39.99 102.68 31.52
CA ASN A 303 39.30 103.87 32.04
C ASN A 303 39.88 104.38 33.37
N THR A 304 41.06 103.89 33.78
CA THR A 304 41.75 104.27 35.01
C THR A 304 42.69 105.47 34.78
N GLY A 305 42.81 106.33 35.80
CA GLY A 305 43.78 107.44 35.83
C GLY A 305 45.14 107.00 36.36
N ILE A 306 46.10 107.92 36.43
CA ILE A 306 47.41 107.69 37.08
C ILE A 306 47.61 108.68 38.23
N THR A 307 48.42 108.30 39.22
CA THR A 307 48.85 109.15 40.34
C THR A 307 50.36 109.02 40.54
N SER A 308 50.91 109.69 41.56
CA SER A 308 52.32 109.49 41.92
C SER A 308 52.61 108.13 42.54
N SER A 309 51.62 107.47 43.13
CA SER A 309 51.74 106.12 43.70
C SER A 309 51.23 105.02 42.76
N PHE A 310 50.51 105.38 41.69
CA PHE A 310 50.06 104.47 40.65
C PHE A 310 50.45 105.00 39.26
N THR A 311 51.58 104.52 38.77
CA THR A 311 52.26 104.96 37.55
C THR A 311 51.68 104.31 36.28
N GLN A 312 52.01 104.88 35.12
CA GLN A 312 51.65 104.29 33.83
C GLN A 312 52.21 102.87 33.66
N ALA A 313 53.42 102.61 34.18
CA ALA A 313 54.06 101.29 34.11
C ALA A 313 53.29 100.23 34.91
N GLU A 314 52.78 100.60 36.09
CA GLU A 314 51.94 99.71 36.92
C GLU A 314 50.59 99.45 36.25
N LEU A 315 49.95 100.47 35.67
CA LEU A 315 48.72 100.30 34.90
C LEU A 315 48.91 99.35 33.70
N ASP A 316 50.00 99.52 32.96
CA ASP A 316 50.30 98.68 31.80
C ASP A 316 50.65 97.25 32.22
N ALA A 317 51.32 97.06 33.37
CA ALA A 317 51.57 95.73 33.94
C ALA A 317 50.27 95.01 34.34
N LEU A 318 49.33 95.69 34.99
CA LEU A 318 48.02 95.12 35.32
C LEU A 318 47.22 94.78 34.06
N LYS A 319 47.21 95.66 33.05
CA LYS A 319 46.55 95.38 31.76
C LYS A 319 47.15 94.17 31.07
N SER A 320 48.48 94.07 31.03
CA SER A 320 49.18 92.92 30.46
C SER A 320 48.80 91.63 31.20
N SER A 321 48.78 91.66 32.54
CA SER A 321 48.41 90.50 33.36
C SER A 321 46.97 90.04 33.08
N ILE A 322 46.01 90.97 33.01
CA ILE A 322 44.61 90.65 32.70
C ILE A 322 44.46 90.16 31.26
N SER A 323 45.15 90.76 30.29
CA SER A 323 45.11 90.33 28.88
C SER A 323 45.67 88.93 28.67
N THR A 324 46.75 88.57 29.39
CA THR A 324 47.29 87.21 29.40
C THR A 324 46.24 86.22 29.91
N GLN A 325 45.55 86.53 31.00
CA GLN A 325 44.50 85.65 31.53
C GLN A 325 43.26 85.58 30.64
N LEU A 326 42.89 86.68 29.97
CA LEU A 326 41.80 86.69 28.99
C LEU A 326 42.07 85.69 27.87
N THR A 327 43.33 85.64 27.40
CA THR A 327 43.76 84.69 26.38
C THR A 327 43.73 83.26 26.89
N ALA A 328 44.23 83.02 28.11
CA ALA A 328 44.25 81.69 28.72
C ALA A 328 42.83 81.13 28.93
N VAL A 329 41.92 81.91 29.53
CA VAL A 329 40.53 81.50 29.75
C VAL A 329 39.79 81.30 28.43
N SER A 330 40.02 82.16 27.43
CA SER A 330 39.43 81.98 26.10
C SER A 330 39.90 80.70 25.41
N ALA A 331 41.15 80.29 25.64
CA ALA A 331 41.68 79.02 25.15
C ALA A 331 40.99 77.84 25.83
N GLY A 332 40.85 77.87 27.17
CA GLY A 332 40.12 76.86 27.95
C GLY A 332 38.67 76.68 27.51
N ILE A 333 37.92 77.78 27.33
CA ILE A 333 36.54 77.72 26.79
C ILE A 333 36.48 76.99 25.44
N SER A 334 37.48 77.24 24.58
CA SER A 334 37.56 76.57 23.27
C SER A 334 37.94 75.09 23.40
N GLY A 335 38.83 74.77 24.36
CA GLY A 335 39.23 73.41 24.72
C GLY A 335 38.06 72.58 25.24
N LEU A 336 37.32 73.08 26.24
CA LEU A 336 36.13 72.41 26.76
C LEU A 336 35.03 72.23 25.73
N LYS A 337 34.78 73.23 24.88
CA LYS A 337 33.82 73.08 23.78
C LYS A 337 34.24 71.97 22.81
N THR A 338 35.53 71.84 22.56
CA THR A 338 36.08 70.75 21.73
C THR A 338 35.95 69.41 22.45
N ALA A 339 36.20 69.36 23.75
CA ALA A 339 36.04 68.15 24.57
C ALA A 339 34.58 67.67 24.57
N ASP A 340 33.62 68.57 24.76
CA ASP A 340 32.18 68.28 24.68
C ASP A 340 31.77 67.74 23.31
N GLN A 341 32.18 68.39 22.23
CA GLN A 341 31.92 67.91 20.86
C GLN A 341 32.52 66.53 20.60
N ASN A 342 33.72 66.27 21.09
CA ASN A 342 34.40 64.99 20.95
C ASN A 342 33.69 63.88 21.75
N LEU A 343 33.24 64.16 22.97
CA LEU A 343 32.49 63.22 23.79
C LEU A 343 31.14 62.88 23.14
N ASN A 344 30.39 63.90 22.70
CA ASN A 344 29.12 63.72 21.99
C ASN A 344 29.27 62.92 20.69
N THR A 345 30.36 63.15 19.95
CA THR A 345 30.67 62.38 18.73
C THR A 345 31.00 60.92 19.06
N ALA A 346 31.72 60.66 20.16
CA ALA A 346 32.02 59.29 20.60
C ALA A 346 30.74 58.53 21.02
N ILE A 347 29.84 59.20 21.75
CA ILE A 347 28.53 58.65 22.13
C ILE A 347 27.68 58.34 20.90
N LEU A 348 27.59 59.26 19.94
CA LEU A 348 26.85 59.03 18.70
C LEU A 348 27.44 57.84 17.90
N SER A 349 28.76 57.74 17.87
CA SER A 349 29.47 56.63 17.20
C SER A 349 29.17 55.30 17.88
N TYR A 350 29.19 55.24 19.23
CA TYR A 350 28.78 54.06 19.97
C TYR A 350 27.36 53.64 19.60
N ASN A 351 26.39 54.56 19.72
CA ASN A 351 24.97 54.25 19.46
C ASN A 351 24.76 53.74 18.02
N THR A 352 25.38 54.40 17.04
CA THR A 352 25.22 54.04 15.63
C THR A 352 25.81 52.67 15.31
N ASN A 353 27.02 52.39 15.77
CA ASN A 353 27.71 51.13 15.45
C ASN A 353 27.15 49.96 16.24
N VAL A 354 26.73 50.19 17.50
CA VAL A 354 26.05 49.17 18.29
C VAL A 354 24.70 48.83 17.67
N ALA A 355 23.90 49.81 17.25
CA ALA A 355 22.64 49.55 16.55
C ALA A 355 22.84 48.73 15.27
N ALA A 356 23.84 49.07 14.45
CA ALA A 356 24.15 48.30 13.23
C ALA A 356 24.59 46.85 13.54
N ALA A 357 25.32 46.63 14.63
CA ALA A 357 25.71 45.29 15.06
C ALA A 357 24.52 44.50 15.67
N GLU A 358 23.60 45.18 16.35
CA GLU A 358 22.34 44.60 16.84
C GLU A 358 21.43 44.18 15.67
N ASP A 359 21.32 45.02 14.63
CA ASP A 359 20.58 44.69 13.41
C ASP A 359 21.17 43.46 12.71
N SER A 360 22.51 43.37 12.60
CA SER A 360 23.19 42.21 11.99
C SER A 360 23.02 40.92 12.79
N LEU A 361 22.93 41.02 14.12
CA LEU A 361 22.61 39.88 14.98
C LEU A 361 21.16 39.44 14.76
N ALA A 362 20.22 40.38 14.75
CA ALA A 362 18.81 40.08 14.51
C ALA A 362 18.57 39.41 13.15
N GLU A 363 19.24 39.87 12.08
CA GLU A 363 19.20 39.23 10.76
C GLU A 363 19.71 37.78 10.80
N SER A 364 20.81 37.52 11.52
CA SER A 364 21.35 36.15 11.67
C SER A 364 20.43 35.23 12.47
N GLU A 365 19.74 35.77 13.49
CA GLU A 365 18.75 35.03 14.28
C GLU A 365 17.50 34.72 13.46
N GLU A 366 17.02 35.65 12.63
CA GLU A 366 15.91 35.43 11.69
C GLU A 366 16.25 34.35 10.65
N ASP A 367 17.45 34.39 10.08
CA ASP A 367 17.92 33.37 9.13
C ASP A 367 17.94 31.95 9.76
N LEU A 368 18.34 31.84 11.03
CA LEU A 368 18.32 30.57 11.77
C LEU A 368 16.88 30.09 12.01
N ASP A 369 15.98 30.98 12.42
CA ASP A 369 14.57 30.66 12.61
C ASP A 369 13.90 30.19 11.30
N ASP A 370 14.21 30.83 10.18
CA ASP A 370 13.71 30.44 8.85
C ASP A 370 14.26 29.07 8.40
N ALA A 371 15.53 28.78 8.72
CA ALA A 371 16.14 27.47 8.47
C ALA A 371 15.46 26.37 9.30
N ILE A 372 15.18 26.63 10.58
CA ILE A 372 14.43 25.72 11.46
C ILE A 372 13.03 25.48 10.90
N LEU A 373 12.30 26.53 10.55
CA LEU A 373 10.95 26.43 9.98
C LEU A 373 10.95 25.61 8.67
N THR A 374 11.97 25.78 7.85
CA THR A 374 12.14 25.00 6.62
C THR A 374 12.37 23.52 6.92
N ALA A 375 13.20 23.20 7.91
CA ALA A 375 13.45 21.83 8.35
C ALA A 375 12.19 21.17 8.96
N GLU A 376 11.41 21.90 9.76
CA GLU A 376 10.13 21.45 10.30
C GLU A 376 9.13 21.11 9.19
N ASN A 377 9.01 21.99 8.19
CA ASN A 377 8.13 21.77 7.03
C ASN A 377 8.57 20.55 6.19
N ALA A 378 9.88 20.35 6.04
CA ALA A 378 10.43 19.18 5.36
C ALA A 378 10.10 17.88 6.12
N LEU A 379 10.23 17.87 7.45
CA LEU A 379 9.85 16.75 8.30
C LEU A 379 8.35 16.45 8.24
N ALA A 380 7.51 17.47 8.31
CA ALA A 380 6.06 17.32 8.19
C ALA A 380 5.66 16.74 6.82
N THR A 381 6.30 17.19 5.75
CA THR A 381 6.10 16.68 4.38
C THR A 381 6.57 15.23 4.26
N ALA A 382 7.72 14.87 4.83
CA ALA A 382 8.23 13.51 4.84
C ALA A 382 7.28 12.54 5.55
N LYS A 383 6.77 12.93 6.74
CA LYS A 383 5.79 12.14 7.50
C LYS A 383 4.48 11.97 6.73
N THR A 384 3.85 13.06 6.30
CA THR A 384 2.55 13.02 5.61
C THR A 384 2.62 12.32 4.25
N GLY A 385 3.67 12.57 3.46
CA GLY A 385 3.92 11.87 2.19
C GLY A 385 4.23 10.38 2.40
N GLY A 386 5.00 10.06 3.44
CA GLY A 386 5.29 8.69 3.86
C GLY A 386 4.04 7.92 4.27
N ASP A 387 3.21 8.50 5.13
CA ASP A 387 1.94 7.91 5.59
C ASP A 387 1.00 7.61 4.43
N LYS A 388 0.86 8.53 3.47
CA LYS A 388 0.05 8.33 2.26
C LYS A 388 0.56 7.16 1.40
N THR A 389 1.88 7.08 1.23
CA THR A 389 2.52 6.02 0.45
C THR A 389 2.37 4.67 1.14
N LEU A 390 2.55 4.63 2.46
CA LEU A 390 2.38 3.45 3.28
C LEU A 390 0.92 2.95 3.27
N ALA A 391 -0.05 3.85 3.37
CA ALA A 391 -1.47 3.51 3.29
C ALA A 391 -1.83 2.91 1.92
N SER A 392 -1.27 3.45 0.84
CA SER A 392 -1.47 2.94 -0.52
C SER A 392 -0.86 1.55 -0.69
N ALA A 393 0.36 1.34 -0.19
CA ALA A 393 1.04 0.05 -0.20
C ALA A 393 0.28 -1.00 0.62
N LYS A 394 -0.22 -0.63 1.81
CA LYS A 394 -1.06 -1.50 2.65
C LYS A 394 -2.34 -1.92 1.93
N THR A 395 -3.01 -0.96 1.28
CA THR A 395 -4.21 -1.24 0.47
C THR A 395 -3.90 -2.22 -0.68
N ALA A 396 -2.73 -2.10 -1.32
CA ALA A 396 -2.31 -3.02 -2.37
C ALA A 396 -2.05 -4.44 -1.85
N VAL A 397 -1.48 -4.57 -0.64
CA VAL A 397 -1.33 -5.85 0.06
C VAL A 397 -2.69 -6.47 0.36
N ASP A 398 -3.63 -5.69 0.92
CA ASP A 398 -4.96 -6.15 1.26
C ASP A 398 -5.73 -6.62 0.02
N ASN A 399 -5.73 -5.84 -1.06
CA ASN A 399 -6.36 -6.22 -2.34
C ASN A 399 -5.74 -7.49 -2.95
N SER A 400 -4.41 -7.64 -2.88
CA SER A 400 -3.72 -8.81 -3.41
C SER A 400 -3.99 -10.06 -2.57
N LYS A 401 -4.13 -9.88 -1.25
CA LYS A 401 -4.52 -10.95 -0.32
C LYS A 401 -5.94 -11.42 -0.60
N GLU A 402 -6.88 -10.50 -0.76
CA GLU A 402 -8.27 -10.83 -1.11
C GLU A 402 -8.35 -11.59 -2.43
N ALA A 403 -7.60 -11.15 -3.46
CA ALA A 403 -7.53 -11.84 -4.74
C ALA A 403 -6.97 -13.27 -4.62
N TRP A 404 -5.97 -13.48 -3.76
CA TRP A 404 -5.41 -14.80 -3.48
C TRP A 404 -6.42 -15.71 -2.76
N GLU A 405 -7.13 -15.19 -1.74
CA GLU A 405 -8.16 -15.94 -1.02
C GLU A 405 -9.35 -16.30 -1.93
N VAL A 406 -9.78 -15.39 -2.82
CA VAL A 406 -10.82 -15.67 -3.81
C VAL A 406 -10.38 -16.77 -4.78
N ALA A 407 -9.16 -16.70 -5.31
CA ALA A 407 -8.63 -17.74 -6.20
C ALA A 407 -8.56 -19.11 -5.49
N LYS A 408 -8.18 -19.12 -4.21
CA LYS A 408 -8.14 -20.33 -3.39
C LYS A 408 -9.54 -20.89 -3.16
N ALA A 409 -10.51 -20.06 -2.82
CA ALA A 409 -11.91 -20.47 -2.66
C ALA A 409 -12.48 -21.06 -3.96
N GLN A 410 -12.18 -20.47 -5.11
CA GLN A 410 -12.58 -21.00 -6.43
C GLN A 410 -11.95 -22.36 -6.72
N LEU A 411 -10.67 -22.57 -6.36
CA LEU A 411 -10.03 -23.88 -6.50
C LEU A 411 -10.69 -24.92 -5.61
N GLU A 412 -11.04 -24.57 -4.37
CA GLU A 412 -11.70 -25.48 -3.44
C GLU A 412 -13.14 -25.78 -3.87
N GLU A 413 -13.88 -24.80 -4.40
CA GLU A 413 -15.19 -25.03 -5.02
C GLU A 413 -15.08 -25.98 -6.22
N LEU A 414 -14.06 -25.81 -7.05
CA LEU A 414 -13.85 -26.64 -8.24
C LEU A 414 -13.47 -28.10 -7.90
N LYS A 415 -12.79 -28.31 -6.77
CA LYS A 415 -12.47 -29.65 -6.22
C LYS A 415 -13.61 -30.27 -5.43
N ALA A 416 -14.62 -29.50 -5.05
CA ALA A 416 -15.71 -30.01 -4.24
C ALA A 416 -16.46 -31.12 -5.00
N PRO A 417 -16.81 -32.24 -4.33
CA PRO A 417 -17.57 -33.30 -4.97
C PRO A 417 -18.95 -32.77 -5.39
N ALA A 418 -19.50 -33.36 -6.46
CA ALA A 418 -20.85 -33.03 -6.91
C ALA A 418 -21.86 -33.13 -5.76
N ARG A 419 -22.78 -32.16 -5.71
CA ARG A 419 -23.79 -32.08 -4.64
C ARG A 419 -24.62 -33.36 -4.60
N LYS A 420 -24.94 -33.83 -3.41
CA LYS A 420 -25.66 -35.11 -3.23
C LYS A 420 -27.01 -35.09 -3.93
N GLU A 421 -27.65 -33.93 -3.98
CA GLU A 421 -28.93 -33.66 -4.63
C GLU A 421 -28.81 -33.86 -6.15
N ASP A 422 -27.75 -33.32 -6.75
CA ASP A 422 -27.47 -33.46 -8.18
C ASP A 422 -27.16 -34.93 -8.52
N VAL A 423 -26.27 -35.58 -7.76
CA VAL A 423 -25.94 -37.00 -7.96
C VAL A 423 -27.19 -37.89 -7.83
N SER A 424 -28.05 -37.61 -6.85
CA SER A 424 -29.29 -38.37 -6.66
C SER A 424 -30.27 -38.20 -7.82
N LEU A 425 -30.40 -36.98 -8.36
CA LEU A 425 -31.23 -36.70 -9.53
C LEU A 425 -30.76 -37.49 -10.76
N TYR A 426 -29.47 -37.45 -11.07
CA TYR A 426 -28.93 -38.18 -12.23
C TYR A 426 -28.95 -39.70 -12.03
N ARG A 427 -28.76 -40.20 -10.80
CA ARG A 427 -29.00 -41.62 -10.47
C ARG A 427 -30.46 -42.02 -10.71
N ALA A 428 -31.41 -41.16 -10.38
CA ALA A 428 -32.83 -41.42 -10.65
C ALA A 428 -33.12 -41.48 -12.17
N LYS A 429 -32.49 -40.62 -12.97
CA LYS A 429 -32.58 -40.68 -14.44
C LYS A 429 -32.01 -41.98 -15.02
N VAL A 430 -30.85 -42.43 -14.53
CA VAL A 430 -30.26 -43.73 -14.91
C VAL A 430 -31.23 -44.86 -14.57
N LYS A 431 -31.76 -44.88 -13.35
CA LYS A 431 -32.73 -45.90 -12.91
C LYS A 431 -34.02 -45.89 -13.73
N GLN A 432 -34.48 -44.71 -14.15
CA GLN A 432 -35.64 -44.57 -15.03
C GLN A 432 -35.35 -45.15 -16.43
N ALA A 433 -34.20 -44.83 -17.01
CA ALA A 433 -33.80 -45.33 -18.32
C ALA A 433 -33.57 -46.86 -18.30
N GLU A 434 -32.98 -47.38 -17.22
CA GLU A 434 -32.79 -48.81 -16.98
C GLU A 434 -34.15 -49.54 -16.87
N ALA A 435 -35.09 -49.01 -16.08
CA ALA A 435 -36.42 -49.59 -15.96
C ALA A 435 -37.19 -49.60 -17.31
N ASN A 436 -36.99 -48.59 -18.16
CA ASN A 436 -37.58 -48.56 -19.50
C ASN A 436 -36.97 -49.62 -20.42
N LEU A 437 -35.64 -49.79 -20.39
CA LEU A 437 -34.95 -50.84 -21.12
C LEU A 437 -35.41 -52.23 -20.69
N ASP A 438 -35.52 -52.47 -19.38
CA ASP A 438 -35.98 -53.74 -18.82
C ASP A 438 -37.42 -54.05 -19.24
N LEU A 439 -38.29 -53.03 -19.28
CA LEU A 439 -39.66 -53.19 -19.78
C LEU A 439 -39.69 -53.63 -21.25
N ILE A 440 -38.84 -53.03 -22.09
CA ILE A 440 -38.79 -53.38 -23.53
C ILE A 440 -38.17 -54.76 -23.73
N LYS A 441 -37.11 -55.10 -22.99
CA LYS A 441 -36.54 -56.46 -22.98
C LYS A 441 -37.57 -57.50 -22.58
N LYS A 442 -38.37 -57.20 -21.54
CA LYS A 442 -39.46 -58.08 -21.13
C LYS A 442 -40.51 -58.25 -22.23
N LYS A 443 -40.90 -57.20 -22.95
CA LYS A 443 -41.81 -57.31 -24.10
C LYS A 443 -41.24 -58.16 -25.24
N ILE A 444 -39.93 -58.10 -25.48
CA ILE A 444 -39.24 -58.99 -26.44
C ILE A 444 -39.28 -60.43 -25.93
N GLU A 445 -38.98 -60.67 -24.66
CA GLU A 445 -39.05 -62.01 -24.07
C GLU A 445 -40.47 -62.60 -24.14
N ASP A 446 -41.48 -61.79 -23.82
CA ASP A 446 -42.90 -62.15 -23.90
C ASP A 446 -43.39 -62.38 -25.35
N SER A 447 -42.61 -61.96 -26.35
CA SER A 447 -42.84 -62.21 -27.78
C SER A 447 -42.24 -63.53 -28.27
N ILE A 448 -41.56 -64.28 -27.40
CA ILE A 448 -40.88 -65.55 -27.72
C ILE A 448 -41.44 -66.66 -26.85
N ILE A 449 -42.00 -67.71 -27.47
CA ILE A 449 -42.41 -68.91 -26.75
C ILE A 449 -41.20 -69.84 -26.64
N LYS A 450 -40.79 -70.13 -25.40
CA LYS A 450 -39.77 -71.13 -25.08
C LYS A 450 -40.42 -72.36 -24.43
N ALA A 451 -39.83 -73.54 -24.65
CA ALA A 451 -40.27 -74.76 -23.97
C ALA A 451 -39.96 -74.66 -22.46
N PRO A 452 -40.94 -74.80 -21.56
CA PRO A 452 -40.68 -74.75 -20.12
C PRO A 452 -40.04 -76.04 -19.59
N ILE A 453 -40.16 -77.15 -20.33
CA ILE A 453 -39.65 -78.47 -19.99
C ILE A 453 -39.23 -79.21 -21.27
N ASP A 454 -38.45 -80.28 -21.11
CA ASP A 454 -38.20 -81.23 -22.18
C ASP A 454 -39.51 -81.95 -22.55
N GLY A 455 -39.81 -82.10 -23.85
CA GLY A 455 -41.06 -82.70 -24.30
C GLY A 455 -41.19 -82.82 -25.81
N THR A 456 -42.36 -83.22 -26.30
CA THR A 456 -42.67 -83.34 -27.74
C THR A 456 -43.79 -82.38 -28.10
N VAL A 457 -43.66 -81.67 -29.21
CA VAL A 457 -44.69 -80.75 -29.70
C VAL A 457 -45.89 -81.56 -30.20
N THR A 458 -47.00 -81.54 -29.46
CA THR A 458 -48.21 -82.31 -29.78
C THR A 458 -49.06 -81.61 -30.85
N LYS A 459 -49.13 -80.28 -30.80
CA LYS A 459 -49.92 -79.47 -31.71
C LYS A 459 -49.37 -78.04 -31.75
N VAL A 460 -49.37 -77.44 -32.94
CA VAL A 460 -49.12 -76.02 -33.14
C VAL A 460 -50.46 -75.39 -33.53
N GLU A 461 -50.95 -74.43 -32.74
CA GLU A 461 -52.28 -73.79 -32.93
C GLU A 461 -52.21 -72.45 -33.68
N TYR A 462 -51.04 -72.11 -34.23
CA TYR A 462 -50.79 -70.84 -34.89
C TYR A 462 -50.11 -71.06 -36.24
N GLU A 463 -50.39 -70.19 -37.20
CA GLU A 463 -49.72 -70.20 -38.50
C GLU A 463 -48.79 -69.00 -38.68
N VAL A 464 -47.71 -69.18 -39.45
CA VAL A 464 -46.81 -68.07 -39.80
C VAL A 464 -47.61 -67.00 -40.56
N GLY A 465 -47.58 -65.78 -40.05
CA GLY A 465 -48.33 -64.65 -40.59
C GLY A 465 -49.66 -64.34 -39.90
N GLU A 466 -50.11 -65.18 -38.97
CA GLU A 466 -51.34 -64.98 -38.19
C GLU A 466 -51.18 -63.88 -37.13
N GLN A 467 -52.24 -63.10 -36.90
CA GLN A 467 -52.27 -62.04 -35.87
C GLN A 467 -52.80 -62.62 -34.55
N ILE A 468 -51.96 -62.64 -33.53
CA ILE A 468 -52.29 -63.18 -32.21
C ILE A 468 -52.62 -62.05 -31.24
N SER A 469 -53.68 -62.24 -30.46
CA SER A 469 -54.01 -61.37 -29.32
C SER A 469 -53.33 -61.90 -28.07
N ALA A 470 -52.86 -60.99 -27.19
CA ALA A 470 -52.25 -61.39 -25.93
C ALA A 470 -53.21 -62.28 -25.13
N ALA A 471 -52.68 -63.37 -24.57
CA ALA A 471 -53.45 -64.40 -23.88
C ALA A 471 -53.69 -64.13 -22.40
#